data_AF-A0A9J6GIT3-F1
#
_entry.id   AF-A0A9J6GIT3-F1
#
_cell.length_a   1.000
_cell.length_b   1.000
_cell.length_c   1.000
_cell.angle_alpha   90.00
_cell.angle_beta   90.00
_cell.angle_gamma   90.00
#
_symmetry.space_group_name_H-M   'P 1'
#
loop_
_entity.id
_entity.type
_entity.pdbx_description
1 polymer ?
#
loop_
_entity_poly.entity_id
_entity_poly.type
_entity_poly.pdbx_seq_one_letter_code
_entity_poly.pdbx_strand_id
1 'polypeptide(L)'
;MENHLFLVLVTLRLGLFQRDLGHRFNIHQSTVSRIFNEWMNLLFHRLGDLSLWPRCEVVDKFMLQEIKEKYSSTSVIIDATDIKCEVPSFFVLQSETYSN
;
A
#
# COMPACT_ATOMS: atom_id res chain seq x y z
N MET A 1 21.51 8.79 -3.39
CA MET A 1 20.07 8.99 -3.14
C MET A 1 19.22 8.45 -4.28
N GLU A 2 19.50 8.79 -5.55
CA GLU A 2 18.72 8.36 -6.72
C GLU A 2 18.60 6.82 -6.86
N ASN A 3 19.70 6.08 -6.67
CA ASN A 3 19.68 4.61 -6.68
C ASN A 3 18.86 3.97 -5.54
N HIS A 4 18.68 4.67 -4.41
CA HIS A 4 17.91 4.14 -3.28
C HIS A 4 16.41 4.27 -3.52
N LEU A 5 15.95 5.45 -3.99
CA LEU A 5 14.55 5.65 -4.36
C LEU A 5 14.16 4.69 -5.49
N PHE A 6 15.00 4.58 -6.52
CA PHE A 6 14.74 3.65 -7.62
C PHE A 6 14.65 2.20 -7.14
N LEU A 7 15.57 1.75 -6.27
CA LEU A 7 15.50 0.43 -5.65
C LEU A 7 14.17 0.21 -4.93
N VAL A 8 13.72 1.18 -4.12
CA VAL A 8 12.46 1.08 -3.36
C VAL A 8 11.26 1.02 -4.29
N LEU A 9 11.21 1.86 -5.34
CA LEU A 9 10.14 1.85 -6.33
C LEU A 9 10.09 0.53 -7.10
N VAL A 10 11.24 -0.03 -7.47
CA VAL A 10 11.34 -1.35 -8.10
C VAL A 10 10.82 -2.44 -7.16
N THR A 11 11.20 -2.41 -5.87
CA THR A 11 10.68 -3.35 -4.87
C THR A 11 9.17 -3.25 -4.72
N LEU A 12 8.61 -2.04 -4.59
CA LEU A 12 7.16 -1.82 -4.43
C LEU A 12 6.37 -2.20 -5.69
N ARG A 13 6.93 -1.96 -6.89
CA ARG A 13 6.25 -2.24 -8.16
C ARG A 13 6.27 -3.72 -8.53
N LEU A 14 7.37 -4.42 -8.26
CA LEU A 14 7.62 -5.77 -8.76
C LEU A 14 7.66 -6.85 -7.66
N GLY A 15 7.81 -6.50 -6.39
CA GLY A 15 7.88 -7.46 -5.28
C GLY A 15 9.10 -8.39 -5.31
N LEU A 16 10.22 -7.93 -5.88
CA LEU A 16 11.42 -8.77 -6.04
C LEU A 16 12.06 -9.15 -4.71
N PHE A 17 12.66 -10.34 -4.66
CA PHE A 17 13.45 -10.79 -3.51
C PHE A 17 14.67 -9.87 -3.29
N GLN A 18 14.98 -9.60 -2.02
CA GLN A 18 16.13 -8.76 -1.65
C GLN A 18 17.47 -9.29 -2.20
N ARG A 19 17.60 -10.61 -2.37
CA ARG A 19 18.80 -11.23 -2.99
C ARG A 19 18.93 -10.84 -4.46
N ASP A 20 17.83 -10.86 -5.22
CA ASP A 20 17.81 -10.46 -6.64
C ASP A 20 18.14 -8.97 -6.77
N LEU A 21 17.54 -8.13 -5.92
CA LEU A 21 17.85 -6.70 -5.86
C LEU A 21 19.32 -6.46 -5.51
N GLY A 22 19.90 -7.21 -4.57
CA GLY A 22 21.31 -7.11 -4.22
C GLY A 22 22.22 -7.40 -5.42
N HIS A 23 21.88 -8.42 -6.21
CA HIS A 23 22.60 -8.74 -7.44
C HIS A 23 22.49 -7.62 -8.50
N ARG A 24 21.27 -7.15 -8.80
CA ARG A 24 21.02 -6.12 -9.83
C ARG A 24 21.66 -4.77 -9.50
N PHE A 25 21.64 -4.38 -8.23
CA PHE A 25 22.19 -3.11 -7.77
C PHE A 25 23.65 -3.23 -7.32
N ASN A 26 24.26 -4.42 -7.42
CA ASN A 26 25.62 -4.73 -6.99
C ASN A 26 25.90 -4.28 -5.53
N ILE A 27 24.98 -4.61 -4.63
CA ILE A 27 25.06 -4.29 -3.20
C ILE A 27 24.69 -5.51 -2.36
N HIS A 28 25.13 -5.52 -1.10
CA HIS A 28 24.82 -6.63 -0.21
C HIS A 28 23.32 -6.67 0.13
N GLN A 29 22.76 -7.88 0.32
CA GLN A 29 21.35 -8.06 0.68
C GLN A 29 20.96 -7.27 1.94
N SER A 30 21.87 -7.22 2.92
CA SER A 30 21.68 -6.43 4.15
C SER A 30 21.54 -4.93 3.86
N THR A 31 22.26 -4.41 2.86
CA THR A 31 22.15 -3.01 2.41
C THR A 31 20.79 -2.75 1.75
N VAL A 32 20.31 -3.66 0.90
CA VAL A 32 18.95 -3.59 0.32
C VAL A 32 17.90 -3.50 1.41
N SER A 33 17.98 -4.37 2.41
CA SER A 33 17.05 -4.39 3.55
C SER A 33 17.07 -3.07 4.33
N ARG A 34 18.27 -2.55 4.65
CA ARG A 34 18.40 -1.26 5.35
C ARG A 34 17.80 -0.11 4.55
N ILE A 35 18.13 0.00 3.27
CA ILE A 35 17.59 1.02 2.37
C ILE A 35 16.07 0.93 2.33
N PHE A 36 15.51 -0.27 2.13
CA PHE A 36 14.07 -0.44 2.05
C PHE A 36 13.36 0.01 3.33
N ASN A 37 13.84 -0.43 4.50
CA ASN A 37 13.23 -0.05 5.78
C ASN A 37 13.33 1.45 6.08
N GLU A 38 14.49 2.07 5.82
CA GLU A 38 14.66 3.52 5.99
C GLU A 38 13.67 4.32 5.11
N TRP A 39 13.51 3.90 3.86
CA TRP A 39 12.58 4.55 2.94
C TRP A 39 11.12 4.27 3.27
N MET A 40 10.76 3.08 3.75
CA MET A 40 9.40 2.80 4.23
C MET A 40 9.03 3.72 5.39
N ASN A 41 9.95 3.95 6.33
CA ASN A 41 9.74 4.92 7.41
C ASN A 41 9.61 6.34 6.87
N LEU A 42 10.46 6.77 5.94
CA LEU A 42 10.37 8.09 5.32
C LEU A 42 9.04 8.30 4.59
N LEU A 43 8.64 7.32 3.77
CA LEU A 43 7.39 7.34 3.01
C LEU A 43 6.18 7.33 3.94
N PHE A 44 6.20 6.56 5.02
CA PHE A 44 5.13 6.56 6.01
C PHE A 44 4.90 7.98 6.57
N HIS A 45 5.96 8.67 6.99
CA HIS A 45 5.84 10.04 7.50
C HIS A 45 5.39 11.01 6.41
N ARG A 46 5.95 10.92 5.20
CA ARG A 46 5.63 11.85 4.10
C ARG A 46 4.24 11.66 3.53
N LEU A 47 3.78 10.43 3.40
CA LEU A 47 2.46 10.11 2.86
C LEU A 47 1.38 10.23 3.94
N GLY A 48 1.72 10.09 5.23
CA GLY A 48 0.80 10.36 6.33
C GLY A 48 0.35 11.82 6.38
N ASP A 49 1.20 12.75 5.95
CA ASP A 49 0.86 14.18 5.82
C ASP A 49 -0.04 14.49 4.62
N LEU A 50 -0.19 13.56 3.67
CA LEU A 50 -1.12 13.76 2.55
C LEU A 50 -2.55 13.63 3.07
N SER A 51 -3.32 14.70 2.91
CA SER A 51 -4.76 14.71 3.17
C SER A 51 -5.48 13.89 2.09
N LEU A 52 -5.35 12.56 2.15
CA LEU A 52 -6.05 11.63 1.24
C LEU A 52 -7.56 11.74 1.40
N TRP A 53 -8.01 12.06 2.62
CA TRP A 53 -9.41 12.17 2.96
C TRP A 53 -9.85 13.64 2.89
N PRO A 54 -10.84 13.99 2.05
CA PRO A 54 -11.43 15.32 2.08
C PRO A 54 -12.12 15.54 3.43
N ARG A 55 -12.15 16.80 3.89
CA ARG A 55 -12.93 17.18 5.08
C ARG A 55 -14.42 16.93 4.84
N CYS A 56 -15.16 16.62 5.91
CA CYS A 56 -16.61 16.37 5.82
C CYS A 56 -17.36 17.49 5.10
N GLU A 57 -17.00 18.76 5.36
CA GLU A 57 -17.61 19.92 4.69
C GLU A 57 -17.50 19.87 3.16
N VAL A 58 -16.37 19.38 2.65
CA VAL A 58 -16.12 19.24 1.21
C VAL A 58 -16.96 18.08 0.67
N VAL A 59 -16.98 16.96 1.38
CA VAL A 59 -17.81 15.79 1.04
C VAL A 59 -19.28 16.19 0.95
N ASP A 60 -19.82 16.85 1.98
CA ASP A 60 -21.22 17.27 2.04
C ASP A 60 -21.60 18.23 0.92
N LYS A 61 -20.69 19.16 0.57
CA LYS A 61 -20.88 20.14 -0.50
C LYS A 61 -20.99 19.48 -1.87
N PHE A 62 -20.20 18.43 -2.12
CA PHE A 62 -20.13 17.75 -3.42
C PHE A 62 -20.91 16.43 -3.46
N MET A 63 -21.63 16.08 -2.39
CA MET A 63 -22.41 14.86 -2.32
C MET A 63 -23.61 14.90 -3.27
N LEU A 64 -23.71 13.91 -4.16
CA LEU A 64 -24.86 13.74 -5.04
C LEU A 64 -26.11 13.40 -4.22
N GLN A 65 -27.25 13.97 -4.61
CA GLN A 65 -28.50 13.83 -3.87
C GLN A 65 -28.99 12.38 -3.80
N GLU A 66 -28.82 11.62 -4.88
CA GLU A 66 -29.14 10.19 -4.95
C GLU A 66 -28.31 9.35 -3.95
N ILE A 67 -27.02 9.69 -3.79
CA ILE A 67 -26.15 9.05 -2.79
C ILE A 67 -26.56 9.48 -1.40
N LYS A 68 -26.86 10.76 -1.18
CA LYS A 68 -27.29 11.29 0.11
C LYS A 68 -28.57 10.64 0.62
N GLU A 69 -29.53 10.39 -0.27
CA GLU A 69 -30.80 9.76 0.08
C GLU A 69 -30.63 8.31 0.54
N LYS A 70 -29.69 7.58 -0.07
CA LYS A 70 -29.45 6.16 0.22
C LYS A 70 -28.35 5.90 1.25
N TYR A 71 -27.38 6.80 1.35
CA TYR A 71 -26.12 6.66 2.07
C TYR A 71 -25.67 8.00 2.68
N SER A 72 -26.54 8.63 3.47
CA SER A 72 -26.32 9.97 4.05
C SER A 72 -25.09 10.10 4.96
N SER A 73 -24.55 9.00 5.48
CA SER A 73 -23.36 8.95 6.34
C SER A 73 -22.08 8.52 5.61
N THR A 74 -22.15 8.22 4.31
CA THR A 74 -21.00 7.71 3.56
C THR A 74 -20.13 8.87 3.07
N SER A 75 -18.90 8.96 3.56
CA SER A 75 -17.98 10.02 3.15
C SER A 75 -17.07 9.65 1.98
N VAL A 76 -16.67 8.39 1.88
CA VAL A 76 -15.83 7.87 0.79
C VAL A 76 -16.21 6.44 0.46
N ILE A 77 -16.15 6.10 -0.84
CA ILE A 77 -16.27 4.75 -1.36
C ILE A 77 -14.87 4.32 -1.80
N ILE A 78 -14.38 3.24 -1.21
CA ILE A 78 -13.09 2.64 -1.55
C ILE A 78 -13.42 1.36 -2.29
N ASP A 79 -13.08 1.30 -3.58
CA ASP A 79 -13.17 0.08 -4.36
C ASP A 79 -11.79 -0.59 -4.40
N ALA A 80 -11.75 -1.89 -4.10
CA ALA A 80 -10.54 -2.68 -4.10
C ALA A 80 -10.70 -3.84 -5.08
N THR A 81 -9.64 -4.12 -5.84
CA THR A 81 -9.59 -5.32 -6.68
C THR A 81 -8.78 -6.38 -5.95
N ASP A 82 -9.43 -7.48 -5.56
CA ASP A 82 -8.73 -8.61 -4.95
C ASP A 82 -7.79 -9.27 -5.97
N ILE A 83 -6.52 -9.38 -5.59
CA ILE A 83 -5.53 -10.13 -6.35
C ILE A 83 -5.53 -11.55 -5.78
N LYS A 84 -5.80 -12.55 -6.63
CA LYS A 84 -5.74 -13.95 -6.22
C LYS A 84 -4.34 -14.29 -5.70
N CYS A 85 -4.26 -14.78 -4.47
CA CYS A 85 -3.05 -15.33 -3.88
C CYS A 85 -3.13 -16.86 -3.82
N GLU A 86 -1.98 -17.52 -3.64
CA GLU A 86 -1.93 -18.96 -3.44
C GLU A 86 -2.65 -19.33 -2.14
N VAL A 87 -3.60 -20.26 -2.23
CA VAL A 87 -4.39 -20.70 -1.08
C VAL A 87 -3.60 -21.76 -0.31
N PRO A 88 -3.29 -21.56 0.97
CA PRO A 88 -2.61 -22.57 1.77
C PRO A 88 -3.42 -23.87 1.82
N SER A 89 -2.75 -25.00 1.67
CA SER A 89 -3.38 -26.33 1.79
C SER A 89 -3.82 -26.67 3.21
N PHE A 90 -3.24 -26.01 4.21
CA PHE A 90 -3.64 -26.12 5.60
C PHE A 90 -4.80 -25.18 5.94
N PHE A 91 -5.88 -25.77 6.46
CA PHE A 91 -7.12 -25.06 6.79
C PHE A 91 -6.91 -23.88 7.76
N VAL A 92 -5.99 -24.04 8.73
CA VAL A 92 -5.64 -23.00 9.70
C VAL A 92 -4.96 -21.82 9.01
N LEU A 93 -4.02 -22.07 8.10
CA LEU A 93 -3.36 -20.99 7.35
C LEU A 93 -4.32 -20.35 6.35
N GLN A 94 -5.26 -21.12 5.82
CA GLN A 94 -6.31 -20.60 4.94
C GLN A 94 -7.26 -19.64 5.67
N SER A 95 -7.66 -19.95 6.91
CA SER A 95 -8.50 -19.02 7.69
C SER A 95 -7.82 -17.68 7.97
N GLU A 96 -6.48 -17.66 8.09
CA GLU A 96 -5.70 -16.42 8.28
C GLU A 96 -5.61 -15.55 7.02
N THR A 97 -5.99 -16.05 5.83
CA THR A 97 -5.96 -15.28 4.58
C THR A 97 -7.21 -14.45 4.33
N TYR A 98 -8.28 -14.63 5.13
CA TYR A 98 -9.51 -13.84 5.01
C TYR A 98 -9.51 -12.70 6.03
N SER A 99 -9.97 -11.52 5.62
CA SER A 99 -10.30 -10.44 6.56
C SER A 99 -11.60 -10.78 7.29
N ASN A 100 -11.60 -10.71 8.62
CA ASN A 100 -12.80 -10.81 9.45
C ASN A 100 -13.67 -9.55 9.36
#